data_AF-A0A1I0SNY9-F1
#
_entry.id   AF-A0A1I0SNY9-F1
#
_cell.length_a   1.000
_cell.length_b   1.000
_cell.length_c   1.000
_cell.angle_alpha   90.00
_cell.angle_beta   90.00
_cell.angle_gamma   90.00
#
_symmetry.space_group_name_H-M   'P 1'
#
loop_
_entity.id
_entity.type
_entity.pdbx_description
1 polymer ?
#
loop_
_entity_poly.entity_id
_entity_poly.type
_entity_poly.pdbx_seq_one_letter_code
_entity_poly.pdbx_strand_id
1 'polypeptide(L)'
;MKTKTKIWIIVVLSTIAISNLPPINYFLQESYSYQNRDGTFSYTEQPGKGMDYKVGLIRFERFQKLHPEKNHALYRNFTLKPWRFWEWWQMIMHYERFNLPYIHR
;
A
#
# COMPACT_ATOMS: atom_id res chain seq x y z
N MET A 1 19.97 31.39 -12.92
CA MET A 1 20.23 29.97 -12.57
C MET A 1 21.34 29.42 -13.47
N LYS A 2 22.40 28.84 -12.90
CA LYS A 2 23.52 28.28 -13.69
C LYS A 2 23.01 27.08 -14.52
N THR A 3 23.57 26.85 -15.70
CA THR A 3 23.20 25.73 -16.61
C THR A 3 23.29 24.37 -15.91
N LYS A 4 24.31 24.16 -15.07
CA LYS A 4 24.43 22.94 -14.25
C LYS A 4 23.24 22.73 -13.31
N THR A 5 22.73 23.79 -12.68
CA THR A 5 21.55 23.72 -11.80
C THR A 5 20.29 23.35 -12.60
N LYS A 6 20.12 23.89 -13.81
CA LYS A 6 19.00 23.53 -14.70
C LYS A 6 19.03 22.04 -15.07
N ILE A 7 20.21 21.52 -15.42
CA ILE A 7 20.37 20.10 -15.78
C ILE A 7 20.00 19.19 -14.61
N TRP A 8 20.49 19.49 -13.40
CA TRP A 8 20.14 18.71 -12.21
C TRP A 8 18.64 18.71 -11.91
N ILE A 9 17.97 19.86 -12.03
CA ILE A 9 16.53 19.94 -11.84
C ILE A 9 15.79 19.07 -12.86
N ILE A 10 16.17 19.13 -14.14
CA ILE A 10 15.57 18.31 -15.19
C ILE A 10 15.77 16.82 -14.91
N VAL A 11 16.99 16.42 -14.50
CA VAL A 11 17.27 15.01 -14.16
C VAL A 11 16.38 14.55 -13.00
N VAL A 12 16.31 15.32 -11.92
CA VAL A 12 15.47 14.98 -10.75
C VAL A 12 13.98 14.88 -11.15
N LEU A 13 13.47 15.87 -11.90
CA LEU A 13 12.07 15.85 -12.35
C LEU A 13 11.77 14.67 -13.27
N SER A 14 12.67 14.37 -14.21
CA SER A 14 12.53 13.21 -15.10
C SER A 14 12.56 11.89 -14.34
N THR A 15 13.45 11.73 -13.36
CA THR A 15 13.49 10.53 -12.51
C THR A 15 12.18 10.38 -11.73
N ILE A 16 11.64 11.47 -11.15
CA ILE A 16 10.35 11.44 -10.46
C ILE A 16 9.23 11.04 -11.43
N ALA A 17 9.16 11.65 -12.62
CA ALA A 17 8.13 11.35 -13.61
C ALA A 17 8.19 9.88 -14.07
N ILE A 18 9.38 9.38 -14.42
CA ILE A 18 9.60 8.01 -14.87
C ILE A 18 9.23 7.01 -13.76
N SER A 19 9.61 7.28 -12.50
CA SER A 19 9.28 6.39 -11.37
C SER A 19 7.78 6.23 -11.12
N ASN A 20 6.96 7.18 -11.59
CA ASN A 20 5.50 7.13 -11.48
C ASN A 20 4.81 6.49 -12.69
N LEU A 21 5.56 6.06 -13.72
CA LEU A 21 4.97 5.38 -14.87
C LEU A 21 4.37 4.02 -14.46
N PRO A 22 3.18 3.63 -14.98
CA PRO A 22 2.49 2.40 -14.58
C PRO A 22 3.34 1.12 -14.64
N PRO A 23 4.19 0.89 -15.67
CA PRO A 23 5.04 -0.30 -15.72
C PRO A 23 6.08 -0.34 -14.60
N ILE A 24 6.65 0.82 -14.22
CA ILE A 24 7.67 0.90 -13.19
C ILE A 24 7.01 0.77 -11.81
N ASN A 25 5.86 1.41 -11.62
CA ASN A 25 5.11 1.33 -10.37
C ASN A 25 4.68 -0.12 -10.08
N TYR A 26 4.30 -0.89 -11.10
CA TYR A 26 3.99 -2.32 -10.96
C TYR A 26 5.11 -3.13 -10.28
N PHE A 27 6.39 -2.84 -10.60
CA PHE A 27 7.55 -3.54 -10.02
C PHE A 27 8.02 -2.94 -8.70
N LEU A 28 7.82 -1.64 -8.50
CA LEU A 28 8.27 -0.91 -7.31
C LEU A 28 7.22 -0.83 -6.20
N GLN A 29 5.98 -1.24 -6.45
CA GLN A 29 4.89 -1.17 -5.48
C GLN A 29 5.10 -2.18 -4.34
N GLU A 30 4.90 -1.71 -3.11
CA GLU A 30 4.96 -2.54 -1.91
C GLU A 30 3.79 -3.52 -1.83
N SER A 31 4.05 -4.69 -1.24
CA SER A 31 3.01 -5.58 -0.75
C SER A 31 2.49 -5.08 0.60
N TYR A 32 1.20 -4.78 0.68
CA TYR A 32 0.53 -4.37 1.92
C TYR A 32 -0.06 -5.58 2.63
N SER A 33 0.32 -5.80 3.89
CA SER A 33 -0.15 -6.92 4.70
C SER A 33 -1.14 -6.49 5.79
N TYR A 34 -2.12 -7.34 6.04
CA TYR A 34 -3.23 -7.12 6.95
C TYR A 34 -3.44 -8.36 7.81
N GLN A 35 -3.88 -8.16 9.04
CA GLN A 35 -4.27 -9.25 9.93
C GLN A 35 -5.31 -8.78 10.93
N ASN A 36 -6.08 -9.71 11.50
CA ASN A 36 -6.90 -9.41 12.66
C ASN A 36 -6.08 -9.53 13.96
N ARG A 37 -6.64 -9.11 15.09
CA ARG A 37 -5.90 -8.98 16.37
C ARG A 37 -5.31 -10.30 16.87
N ASP A 38 -6.03 -11.40 16.71
CA ASP A 38 -5.65 -12.75 17.10
C ASP A 38 -4.88 -13.51 16.00
N GLY A 39 -4.68 -12.91 14.83
CA GLY A 39 -3.91 -13.47 13.72
C GLY A 39 -4.59 -14.63 12.98
N THR A 40 -5.85 -14.93 13.28
CA THR A 40 -6.62 -15.98 12.60
C THR A 40 -7.00 -15.62 11.17
N PHE A 41 -7.00 -14.33 10.85
CA PHE A 41 -7.10 -13.82 9.50
C PHE A 41 -5.82 -13.10 9.11
N SER A 42 -5.29 -13.41 7.92
CA SER A 42 -4.16 -12.71 7.32
C SER A 42 -4.36 -12.54 5.82
N TYR A 43 -4.03 -11.37 5.28
CA TYR A 43 -4.10 -11.08 3.85
C TYR A 43 -2.92 -10.22 3.43
N THR A 44 -2.35 -10.47 2.25
CA THR A 44 -1.27 -9.66 1.70
C THR A 44 -1.60 -9.30 0.25
N GLU A 45 -1.60 -8.00 -0.03
CA GLU A 45 -1.72 -7.49 -1.39
C GLU A 45 -0.50 -7.89 -2.22
N GLN A 46 -0.75 -8.30 -3.45
CA GLN A 46 0.30 -8.58 -4.42
C GLN A 46 0.04 -7.73 -5.67
N PRO A 47 0.90 -6.74 -5.94
CA PRO A 47 0.82 -5.94 -7.16
C PRO A 47 0.75 -6.85 -8.39
N GLY A 48 -0.20 -6.58 -9.27
CA GLY A 48 -0.32 -7.27 -10.55
C GLY A 48 -0.94 -8.66 -10.56
N LYS A 49 -1.25 -9.23 -9.40
CA LYS A 49 -1.86 -10.57 -9.30
C LYS A 49 -3.35 -10.52 -8.94
N GLY A 50 -4.00 -9.37 -9.11
CA GLY A 50 -5.40 -9.16 -8.75
C GLY A 50 -5.69 -9.31 -7.26
N MET A 51 -4.66 -9.25 -6.41
CA MET A 51 -4.79 -9.28 -4.96
C MET A 51 -4.64 -7.87 -4.42
N ASP A 52 -5.71 -7.10 -4.54
CA ASP A 52 -5.79 -5.72 -4.07
C ASP A 52 -6.53 -5.59 -2.73
N TYR A 53 -6.56 -4.37 -2.20
CA TYR A 53 -7.23 -4.06 -0.94
C TYR A 53 -8.71 -4.47 -0.91
N LYS A 54 -9.44 -4.29 -2.02
CA LYS A 54 -10.87 -4.62 -2.10
C LYS A 54 -11.09 -6.12 -2.02
N VAL A 55 -10.25 -6.91 -2.68
CA VAL A 55 -10.26 -8.37 -2.56
C VAL A 55 -9.96 -8.79 -1.11
N GLY A 56 -9.03 -8.10 -0.45
CA GLY A 56 -8.77 -8.28 0.98
C GLY A 56 -9.99 -8.06 1.86
N LEU A 57 -10.72 -6.96 1.64
CA LEU A 57 -11.95 -6.64 2.37
C LEU A 57 -13.05 -7.68 2.15
N ILE A 58 -13.30 -8.10 0.90
CA ILE A 58 -14.30 -9.14 0.59
C ILE A 58 -13.96 -10.45 1.31
N ARG A 59 -12.68 -10.84 1.34
CA ARG A 59 -12.23 -12.03 2.07
C ARG A 59 -12.41 -11.87 3.58
N PHE A 60 -12.17 -10.67 4.11
CA PHE A 60 -12.36 -10.38 5.52
C PHE A 60 -13.83 -10.42 5.93
N GLU A 61 -14.73 -9.83 5.15
CA GLU A 61 -16.18 -9.91 5.37
C GLU A 61 -16.66 -11.38 5.35
N ARG A 62 -16.14 -12.17 4.41
CA ARG A 62 -16.43 -13.61 4.38
C ARG A 62 -15.91 -14.33 5.62
N PHE A 63 -14.70 -14.00 6.09
CA PHE A 63 -14.14 -14.55 7.32
C PHE A 63 -15.03 -14.22 8.53
N GLN A 64 -15.48 -12.97 8.67
CA GLN A 64 -16.38 -12.55 9.76
C GLN A 64 -17.69 -13.35 9.78
N LYS A 65 -18.27 -13.63 8.61
CA LYS A 65 -19.49 -14.44 8.49
C LYS A 65 -19.30 -15.91 8.85
N LEU A 66 -18.13 -16.46 8.54
CA LEU A 66 -17.81 -17.87 8.81
C LEU A 66 -17.30 -18.10 10.25
N HIS A 67 -16.75 -17.05 10.88
CA HIS A 67 -16.13 -17.11 12.19
C HIS A 67 -16.67 -15.99 13.09
N PRO A 68 -17.96 -16.04 13.48
CA PRO A 68 -18.57 -15.02 14.34
C PRO A 68 -17.91 -14.92 15.72
N GLU A 69 -17.22 -15.97 16.17
CA GLU A 69 -16.51 -16.04 17.46
C GLU A 69 -15.14 -15.35 17.47
N LYS A 70 -14.62 -14.95 16.30
CA LYS A 70 -13.27 -14.41 16.14
C LYS A 70 -13.23 -12.89 16.16
N ASN A 71 -12.02 -12.33 16.23
CA ASN A 71 -11.85 -10.89 16.16
C ASN A 71 -12.20 -10.34 14.77
N HIS A 72 -13.09 -9.35 14.74
CA HIS A 72 -13.61 -8.72 13.52
C HIS A 72 -12.98 -7.36 13.21
N ALA A 73 -11.92 -6.96 13.92
CA ALA A 73 -11.16 -5.76 13.61
C ALA A 73 -9.97 -6.11 12.70
N LEU A 74 -9.84 -5.37 11.59
CA LEU A 74 -8.73 -5.49 10.65
C LEU A 74 -7.64 -4.47 10.99
N TYR A 75 -6.40 -4.92 11.02
CA TYR A 75 -5.23 -4.09 11.27
C TYR A 75 -4.28 -4.16 10.10
N ARG A 76 -3.55 -3.08 9.87
CA ARG A 76 -2.39 -3.09 8.97
C ARG A 76 -1.16 -3.60 9.72
N ASN A 77 -0.35 -4.40 9.03
CA ASN A 77 0.93 -4.91 9.51
C ASN A 77 2.13 -4.26 8.77
N PHE A 78 1.87 -3.21 8.00
CA PHE A 78 2.90 -2.43 7.31
C PHE A 78 2.98 -1.00 7.86
N THR A 79 4.17 -0.40 7.74
CA THR A 79 4.45 0.98 8.14
C THR A 79 4.24 1.93 6.97
N LEU A 80 3.76 3.15 7.26
CA LEU A 80 3.75 4.23 6.28
C LEU A 80 5.20 4.68 6.01
N LYS A 81 5.57 4.82 4.73
CA LYS A 81 6.92 5.23 4.31
C LYS A 81 6.85 6.52 3.49
N PRO A 82 6.80 7.71 4.13
CA PRO A 82 6.63 8.97 3.43
C PRO A 82 7.73 9.29 2.40
N TRP A 83 8.91 8.68 2.52
CA TRP A 83 10.00 8.86 1.55
C TRP A 83 9.78 8.12 0.22
N ARG A 84 8.81 7.19 0.14
CA ARG A 84 8.43 6.50 -1.11
C ARG A 84 7.46 7.37 -1.90
N PHE A 85 7.95 8.47 -2.45
CA PHE A 85 7.14 9.45 -3.16
C PHE A 85 6.38 8.87 -4.37
N TRP A 86 6.90 7.80 -4.99
CA TRP A 86 6.23 7.06 -6.06
C TRP A 86 4.99 6.28 -5.60
N GLU A 87 4.76 6.16 -4.29
CA GLU A 87 3.56 5.57 -3.69
C GLU A 87 2.62 6.61 -3.06
N TRP A 88 2.92 7.91 -3.17
CA TRP A 88 2.03 8.94 -2.61
C TRP A 88 0.65 8.93 -3.25
N TRP A 89 0.58 8.69 -4.56
CA TRP A 89 -0.69 8.49 -5.25
C TRP A 89 -1.50 7.34 -4.63
N GLN A 90 -0.82 6.25 -4.28
CA GLN A 90 -1.41 5.12 -3.60
C GLN A 90 -1.97 5.52 -2.23
N MET A 91 -1.25 6.36 -1.46
CA MET A 91 -1.71 6.91 -0.17
C MET A 91 -2.94 7.81 -0.29
N ILE A 92 -2.99 8.65 -1.32
CA ILE A 92 -4.08 9.62 -1.52
C ILE A 92 -5.34 8.90 -2.02
N MET A 93 -5.22 8.08 -3.06
CA MET A 93 -6.39 7.46 -3.71
C MET A 93 -6.95 6.26 -2.95
N HIS A 94 -6.13 5.60 -2.13
CA HIS A 94 -6.52 4.44 -1.33
C HIS A 94 -6.35 4.73 0.16
N TYR A 95 -6.75 5.92 0.60
CA TYR A 95 -6.56 6.38 1.99
C TYR A 95 -7.11 5.41 3.05
N GLU A 96 -8.19 4.68 2.73
CA GLU A 96 -8.86 3.73 3.63
C GLU A 96 -7.90 2.70 4.24
N ARG A 97 -7.03 2.08 3.43
CA ARG A 97 -6.09 1.05 3.92
C ARG A 97 -5.01 1.63 4.83
N PHE A 98 -4.68 2.91 4.63
CA PHE A 98 -3.67 3.62 5.43
C PHE A 98 -4.23 4.16 6.73
N ASN A 99 -5.56 4.31 6.81
CA ASN A 99 -6.27 4.73 8.01
C ASN A 99 -6.54 3.56 8.99
N LEU A 100 -6.28 2.31 8.57
CA LEU A 100 -6.39 1.15 9.47
C LEU A 100 -5.42 1.28 10.66
N PRO A 101 -5.83 0.80 11.84
CA PRO A 101 -4.95 0.78 13.00
C PRO A 101 -3.75 -0.12 12.73
N TYR A 102 -2.57 0.31 13.18
CA TYR A 102 -1.38 -0.51 13.13
C TYR A 102 -1.42 -1.56 14.23
N ILE A 103 -1.10 -2.82 13.89
CA ILE A 103 -0.99 -3.87 14.90
C ILE A 103 0.32 -3.72 15.67
N HIS A 104 0.25 -3.09 16.84
CA HIS A 104 1.33 -3.15 17.82
C HIS A 104 1.38 -4.58 18.37
N ARG A 105 2.45 -5.31 18.03
CA ARG A 105 2.81 -6.56 18.72
C ARG A 105 3.48 -6.25 20.04
#